data_AF-A0A6C0GPG4-F1
#
_entry.id   AF-A0A6C0GPG4-F1
#
_cell.length_a   1.000
_cell.length_b   1.000
_cell.length_c   1.000
_cell.angle_alpha   90.00
_cell.angle_beta   90.00
_cell.angle_gamma   90.00
#
_symmetry.space_group_name_H-M   'P 1'
#
loop_
_entity.id
_entity.type
_entity.pdbx_description
1 polymer ?
#
loop_
_entity_poly.entity_id
_entity_poly.type
_entity_poly.pdbx_seq_one_letter_code
_entity_poly.pdbx_strand_id
1 'polypeptide(L)'
;MKISYFLYIACMCLISLLPACHLMHNNDLEVTVSESEDSYELAAYFDESKTSAIQSYINRELRPNSVFGSVTDKLNITTMLDDKTTFHINSSPGKLKITLDKKENSKASYYRIKKIGEGVHSILVQKN
;
A
#
# COMPACT_ATOMS: atom_id res chain seq x y z
N MET A 1 51.15 -11.53 -40.44
CA MET A 1 50.97 -11.67 -38.97
C MET A 1 50.27 -10.44 -38.35
N LYS A 2 49.11 -10.03 -38.87
CA LYS A 2 48.33 -8.88 -38.31
C LYS A 2 46.81 -9.12 -38.26
N ILE A 3 46.34 -10.25 -38.82
CA ILE A 3 44.91 -10.62 -38.85
C ILE A 3 44.48 -11.30 -37.54
N SER A 4 45.42 -11.91 -36.81
CA SER A 4 45.15 -12.60 -35.53
C SER A 4 44.84 -11.65 -34.37
N TYR A 5 45.25 -10.38 -34.43
CA TYR A 5 44.95 -9.39 -33.39
C TYR A 5 43.54 -8.80 -33.50
N PHE A 6 42.96 -8.78 -34.71
CA PHE A 6 41.61 -8.28 -34.91
C PHE A 6 40.54 -9.22 -34.34
N LEU A 7 40.80 -10.54 -34.34
CA LEU A 7 39.91 -11.55 -33.74
C LEU A 7 39.95 -11.55 -32.20
N TYR A 8 41.07 -11.17 -31.59
CA TYR A 8 41.18 -11.09 -30.12
C TYR A 8 40.48 -9.87 -29.53
N ILE A 9 40.49 -8.73 -30.22
CA ILE A 9 39.83 -7.50 -29.76
C ILE A 9 38.30 -7.62 -29.85
N ALA A 10 37.77 -8.37 -30.83
CA ALA A 10 36.34 -8.64 -30.94
C ALA A 10 35.80 -9.55 -29.81
N CYS A 11 36.66 -10.34 -29.17
CA CYS A 11 36.27 -11.26 -28.10
C CYS A 11 36.18 -10.58 -26.72
N MET A 12 36.85 -9.44 -26.52
CA MET A 12 36.88 -8.74 -25.22
C MET A 12 35.69 -7.78 -24.98
N CYS A 13 34.82 -7.59 -25.97
CA CYS A 13 33.64 -6.71 -25.85
C CYS A 13 32.35 -7.44 -25.41
N LEU A 14 32.41 -8.76 -25.14
CA LEU A 14 31.22 -9.56 -24.83
C LEU A 14 30.97 -9.80 -23.33
N ILE A 15 31.82 -9.28 -22.42
CA ILE A 15 31.72 -9.58 -20.97
C ILE A 15 31.07 -8.45 -20.15
N SER A 16 30.77 -7.28 -20.74
CA SER A 16 30.18 -6.15 -20.00
C SER A 16 28.65 -6.07 -20.02
N LEU A 17 27.95 -7.08 -20.55
CA LEU A 17 26.48 -7.10 -20.62
C LEU A 17 25.86 -7.94 -19.49
N LEU A 18 26.10 -7.56 -18.24
CA LEU A 18 25.19 -7.89 -17.14
C LEU A 18 25.23 -6.75 -16.11
N PRO A 19 24.46 -5.66 -16.27
CA PRO A 19 23.90 -5.05 -15.09
C PRO A 19 23.00 -6.13 -14.49
N ALA A 20 23.50 -6.80 -13.45
CA ALA A 20 22.68 -7.65 -12.59
C ALA A 20 21.57 -6.76 -12.04
N CYS A 21 20.44 -6.75 -12.74
CA CYS A 21 19.17 -6.33 -12.17
C CYS A 21 18.90 -7.30 -11.03
N HIS A 22 19.40 -6.97 -9.83
CA HIS A 22 18.82 -7.41 -8.59
C HIS A 22 17.40 -6.84 -8.55
N LEU A 23 16.49 -7.47 -9.29
CA LEU A 23 15.08 -7.49 -8.97
C LEU A 23 14.99 -8.22 -7.64
N MET A 24 15.22 -7.49 -6.55
CA MET A 24 14.63 -7.82 -5.26
C MET A 24 13.13 -7.82 -5.48
N HIS A 25 12.60 -8.99 -5.75
CA HIS A 25 11.17 -9.28 -5.70
C HIS A 25 10.79 -9.25 -4.22
N ASN A 26 10.50 -8.05 -3.70
CA ASN A 26 9.89 -7.90 -2.38
C ASN A 26 8.44 -8.36 -2.52
N ASN A 27 8.19 -9.61 -2.15
CA ASN A 27 6.93 -10.31 -2.35
C ASN A 27 5.86 -10.02 -1.29
N ASP A 28 6.12 -9.09 -0.38
CA ASP A 28 5.26 -8.92 0.80
C ASP A 28 4.27 -7.75 0.67
N LEU A 29 4.28 -7.01 -0.44
CA LEU A 29 3.38 -5.89 -0.66
C LEU A 29 2.35 -6.18 -1.77
N GLU A 30 1.10 -6.34 -1.36
CA GLU A 30 -0.06 -6.39 -2.26
C GLU A 30 -1.00 -5.24 -1.88
N VAL A 31 -1.37 -4.38 -2.83
CA VAL A 31 -2.38 -3.34 -2.62
C VAL A 31 -3.42 -3.43 -3.73
N THR A 32 -4.66 -3.66 -3.34
CA THR A 32 -5.82 -3.75 -4.22
C THR A 32 -6.78 -2.63 -3.87
N VAL A 33 -7.11 -1.81 -4.87
CA VAL A 33 -8.18 -0.82 -4.80
C VAL A 33 -9.30 -1.27 -5.73
N SER A 34 -10.49 -1.49 -5.19
CA SER A 34 -11.68 -1.80 -5.96
C SER A 34 -12.69 -0.67 -5.79
N GLU A 35 -13.17 -0.15 -6.91
CA GLU A 35 -14.12 0.95 -6.91
C GLU A 35 -15.25 0.66 -7.89
N SER A 36 -16.48 0.72 -7.40
CA SER A 36 -17.71 0.59 -8.19
C SER A 36 -18.58 1.84 -8.05
N GLU A 37 -19.76 1.87 -8.68
CA GLU A 37 -20.74 2.94 -8.44
C GLU A 37 -21.18 3.00 -6.97
N ASP A 38 -21.25 1.84 -6.33
CA ASP A 38 -21.87 1.67 -5.01
C ASP A 38 -20.86 1.54 -3.87
N SER A 39 -19.60 1.25 -4.17
CA SER A 39 -18.61 0.93 -3.13
C SER A 39 -17.20 1.42 -3.45
N TYR A 40 -16.44 1.61 -2.38
CA TYR A 40 -15.00 1.78 -2.39
C TYR A 40 -14.39 0.75 -1.44
N GLU A 41 -13.39 0.01 -1.90
CA GLU A 41 -12.62 -0.92 -1.10
C GLU A 41 -11.12 -0.74 -1.32
N LEU A 42 -10.38 -0.67 -0.22
CA LEU A 42 -8.93 -0.81 -0.18
C LEU A 42 -8.59 -2.08 0.59
N ALA A 43 -7.81 -2.97 -0.01
CA ALA A 43 -7.22 -4.12 0.66
C ALA A 43 -5.70 -4.08 0.49
N ALA A 44 -4.96 -4.31 1.56
CA ALA A 44 -3.51 -4.33 1.55
C ALA A 44 -2.94 -5.46 2.40
N TYR A 45 -1.94 -6.15 1.87
CA TYR A 45 -1.04 -7.05 2.57
C TYR A 45 0.37 -6.45 2.53
N PHE A 46 1.05 -6.42 3.66
CA PHE A 46 2.31 -5.73 3.84
C PHE A 46 3.13 -6.33 4.98
N ASP A 47 4.42 -6.01 5.06
CA ASP A 47 5.29 -6.38 6.18
C ASP A 47 4.72 -5.87 7.52
N GLU A 48 4.56 -6.76 8.51
CA GLU A 48 3.99 -6.41 9.82
C GLU A 48 4.67 -5.22 10.53
N SER A 49 5.96 -4.97 10.24
CA SER A 49 6.68 -3.78 10.74
C SER A 49 6.05 -2.45 10.32
N LYS A 50 5.29 -2.42 9.22
CA LYS A 50 4.56 -1.23 8.74
C LYS A 50 3.21 -1.03 9.43
N THR A 51 2.69 -2.01 10.18
CA THR A 51 1.37 -1.93 10.86
C THR A 51 1.26 -0.69 11.74
N SER A 52 2.29 -0.41 12.55
CA SER A 52 2.27 0.74 13.46
C SER A 52 2.16 2.08 12.72
N ALA A 53 2.94 2.24 11.65
CA ALA A 53 2.94 3.47 10.84
C ALA A 53 1.56 3.69 10.17
N ILE A 54 0.95 2.63 9.66
CA ILE A 54 -0.35 2.67 8.98
C ILE A 54 -1.47 2.98 9.98
N GLN A 55 -1.53 2.28 11.11
CA GLN A 55 -2.57 2.52 12.12
C GLN A 55 -2.46 3.94 12.71
N SER A 56 -1.24 4.42 12.94
CA SER A 56 -0.98 5.78 13.40
C SER A 56 -1.40 6.83 12.36
N TYR A 57 -1.13 6.58 11.08
CA TYR A 57 -1.59 7.41 9.98
C TYR A 57 -3.12 7.49 9.96
N ILE A 58 -3.80 6.35 9.97
CA ILE A 58 -5.27 6.30 9.92
C ILE A 58 -5.88 7.05 11.11
N ASN A 59 -5.43 6.79 12.34
CA ASN A 59 -5.91 7.50 13.53
C ASN A 59 -5.71 9.02 13.41
N ARG A 60 -4.58 9.48 12.84
CA ARG A 60 -4.33 10.91 12.64
C ARG A 60 -5.32 11.53 11.65
N GLU A 61 -5.59 10.86 10.53
CA GLU A 61 -6.52 11.36 9.50
C GLU A 61 -8.00 11.27 9.93
N LEU A 62 -8.32 10.41 10.90
CA LEU A 62 -9.67 10.27 11.47
C LEU A 62 -9.98 11.26 12.60
N ARG A 63 -8.99 12.02 13.09
CA ARG A 63 -9.19 12.97 14.20
C ARG A 63 -10.44 13.86 14.00
N PRO A 64 -11.20 14.13 15.07
CA PRO A 64 -10.93 13.75 16.47
C PRO A 64 -11.27 12.28 16.81
N ASN A 65 -11.79 11.50 15.87
CA ASN A 65 -12.10 10.07 16.06
C ASN A 65 -10.82 9.22 15.98
N SER A 66 -10.81 8.10 16.69
CA SER A 66 -9.73 7.09 16.62
C SER A 66 -10.34 5.69 16.63
N VAL A 67 -9.84 4.81 15.77
CA VAL A 67 -10.34 3.43 15.63
C VAL A 67 -9.37 2.40 16.20
N PHE A 68 -8.08 2.73 16.26
CA PHE A 68 -7.05 1.87 16.86
C PHE A 68 -6.70 2.35 18.27
N GLY A 69 -6.83 1.48 19.27
CA GLY A 69 -6.41 1.74 20.66
C GLY A 69 -4.98 1.33 20.94
N SER A 70 -4.51 0.24 20.31
CA SER A 70 -3.15 -0.28 20.38
C SER A 70 -2.67 -0.82 19.02
N VAL A 71 -1.35 -0.82 18.83
CA VAL A 71 -0.67 -1.23 17.57
C VAL A 71 -0.88 -2.72 17.23
N THR A 72 -1.19 -3.53 18.24
CA THR A 72 -1.39 -4.99 18.12
C THR A 72 -2.84 -5.40 17.91
N ASP A 73 -3.77 -4.44 17.89
CA ASP A 73 -5.18 -4.75 17.90
C ASP A 73 -5.60 -5.34 16.55
N LYS A 74 -6.17 -6.56 16.62
CA LYS A 74 -6.99 -7.07 15.53
C LYS A 74 -8.32 -6.36 15.60
N LEU A 75 -8.66 -5.64 14.54
CA LEU A 75 -9.87 -4.86 14.44
C LEU A 75 -10.74 -5.43 13.32
N ASN A 76 -12.03 -5.55 13.55
CA ASN A 76 -13.01 -5.88 12.52
C ASN A 76 -14.35 -5.24 12.90
N ILE A 77 -14.49 -3.95 12.60
CA ILE A 77 -15.62 -3.15 13.06
C ILE A 77 -16.18 -2.28 11.93
N THR A 78 -17.46 -1.97 12.04
CA THR A 78 -18.06 -0.83 11.33
C THR A 78 -18.11 0.35 12.30
N THR A 79 -17.62 1.50 11.86
CA THR A 79 -17.57 2.72 12.68
C THR A 79 -18.21 3.89 11.96
N MET A 80 -18.69 4.86 12.73
CA MET A 80 -19.26 6.11 12.24
C MET A 80 -18.50 7.28 12.86
N LEU A 81 -18.03 8.20 12.01
CA LEU A 81 -17.35 9.43 12.42
C LEU A 81 -18.37 10.52 12.77
N ASP A 82 -17.91 11.61 13.39
CA ASP A 82 -18.76 12.77 13.76
C ASP A 82 -19.47 13.42 12.56
N ASP A 83 -18.85 13.35 11.38
CA ASP A 83 -19.44 13.84 10.12
C ASP A 83 -20.43 12.83 9.49
N LYS A 84 -20.81 11.80 10.24
CA LYS A 84 -21.68 10.67 9.85
C LYS A 84 -21.09 9.75 8.78
N THR A 85 -19.81 9.89 8.44
CA THR A 85 -19.13 8.94 7.55
C THR A 85 -19.10 7.56 8.21
N THR A 86 -19.70 6.57 7.57
CA THR A 86 -19.76 5.19 8.06
C THR A 86 -18.95 4.29 7.16
N PHE A 87 -18.01 3.53 7.73
CA PHE A 87 -17.18 2.60 6.97
C PHE A 87 -16.80 1.40 7.83
N HIS A 88 -16.45 0.32 7.14
CA HIS A 88 -15.96 -0.90 7.75
C HIS A 88 -14.44 -0.95 7.67
N ILE A 89 -13.80 -1.33 8.77
CA ILE A 89 -12.36 -1.51 8.86
C ILE A 89 -12.03 -2.87 9.48
N ASN A 90 -11.21 -3.63 8.75
CA ASN A 90 -10.64 -4.88 9.20
C ASN A 90 -9.12 -4.76 9.14
N SER A 91 -8.44 -4.96 10.26
CA SER A 91 -6.99 -4.84 10.35
C SER A 91 -6.41 -5.88 11.30
N SER A 92 -5.25 -6.39 10.94
CA SER A 92 -4.37 -7.18 11.80
C SER A 92 -2.92 -6.82 11.46
N PRO A 93 -1.91 -7.30 12.22
CA PRO A 93 -0.52 -7.22 11.77
C PRO A 93 -0.39 -7.68 10.30
N GLY A 94 0.26 -6.86 9.49
CA GLY A 94 0.50 -7.09 8.05
C GLY A 94 -0.73 -7.03 7.12
N LYS A 95 -1.91 -6.67 7.62
CA LYS A 95 -3.15 -6.64 6.82
C LYS A 95 -4.05 -5.45 7.14
N LEU A 96 -4.59 -4.84 6.10
CA LEU A 96 -5.62 -3.82 6.20
C LEU A 96 -6.68 -4.03 5.12
N LYS A 97 -7.95 -3.87 5.51
CA LYS A 97 -9.07 -3.73 4.59
C LYS A 97 -10.00 -2.62 5.08
N ILE A 98 -10.33 -1.68 4.19
CA ILE A 98 -11.28 -0.60 4.43
C ILE A 98 -12.35 -0.70 3.35
N THR A 99 -13.62 -0.70 3.76
CA THR A 99 -14.76 -0.75 2.85
C THR A 99 -15.73 0.38 3.18
N LEU A 100 -16.14 1.15 2.17
CA LEU A 100 -17.15 2.21 2.27
C LEU A 100 -18.26 1.95 1.25
N ASP A 101 -19.50 1.97 1.73
CA ASP A 101 -20.70 1.98 0.89
C ASP A 101 -21.00 3.43 0.49
N LYS A 102 -21.01 3.72 -0.82
CA LYS A 102 -21.26 5.05 -1.39
C LYS A 102 -22.75 5.44 -1.39
N LYS A 103 -23.67 4.48 -1.25
CA LYS A 103 -25.10 4.76 -1.12
C LYS A 103 -25.45 5.27 0.28
N GLU A 104 -24.75 4.76 1.28
CA GLU A 104 -24.93 5.14 2.69
C GLU A 104 -24.08 6.35 3.11
N ASN A 105 -23.22 6.85 2.22
CA ASN A 105 -22.28 7.93 2.53
C ASN A 105 -22.36 9.08 1.52
N SER A 106 -22.04 10.28 2.00
CA SER A 106 -21.93 11.45 1.13
C SER A 106 -20.73 11.32 0.19
N LYS A 107 -20.75 12.06 -0.93
CA LYS A 107 -19.60 12.17 -1.83
C LYS A 107 -18.34 12.68 -1.09
N ALA A 108 -18.50 13.58 -0.13
CA ALA A 108 -17.41 14.09 0.69
C ALA A 108 -16.80 13.00 1.59
N SER A 109 -17.65 12.19 2.22
CA SER A 109 -17.27 11.01 3.02
C SER A 109 -16.45 10.01 2.19
N TYR A 110 -16.91 9.71 0.97
CA TYR A 110 -16.17 8.87 0.03
C TYR A 110 -14.78 9.45 -0.28
N TYR A 111 -14.68 10.73 -0.66
CA TYR A 111 -13.37 11.32 -0.96
C TYR A 111 -12.43 11.37 0.24
N ARG A 112 -12.98 11.57 1.45
CA ARG A 112 -12.21 11.52 2.69
C ARG A 112 -11.58 10.14 2.89
N ILE A 113 -12.37 9.07 2.80
CA ILE A 113 -11.86 7.70 2.97
C ILE A 113 -10.91 7.32 1.83
N LYS A 114 -11.20 7.71 0.60
CA LYS A 114 -10.30 7.49 -0.55
C LYS A 114 -8.93 8.14 -0.32
N LYS A 115 -8.90 9.39 0.17
CA LYS A 115 -7.65 10.10 0.48
C LYS A 115 -6.85 9.41 1.60
N ILE A 116 -7.54 8.84 2.59
CA ILE A 116 -6.89 8.00 3.61
C ILE A 116 -6.24 6.78 2.93
N GLY A 117 -6.96 6.10 2.04
CA GLY A 117 -6.41 4.95 1.32
C GLY A 117 -5.21 5.29 0.43
N GLU A 118 -5.23 6.42 -0.26
CA GLU A 118 -4.10 6.93 -1.06
C GLU A 118 -2.86 7.22 -0.18
N GLY A 119 -3.05 7.78 1.01
CA GLY A 119 -1.94 8.00 1.93
C GLY A 119 -1.40 6.71 2.55
N VAL A 120 -2.25 5.72 2.83
CA VAL A 120 -1.80 4.37 3.22
C VAL A 120 -0.95 3.75 2.11
N HIS A 121 -1.41 3.82 0.86
CA HIS A 121 -0.63 3.34 -0.29
C HIS A 121 0.74 4.03 -0.38
N SER A 122 0.80 5.34 -0.13
CA SER A 122 2.05 6.10 -0.13
C SER A 122 3.05 5.62 0.94
N ILE A 123 2.57 5.28 2.15
CA ILE A 123 3.40 4.70 3.24
C ILE A 123 3.91 3.31 2.85
N LEU A 124 3.06 2.52 2.18
CA LEU A 124 3.40 1.17 1.75
C LEU A 124 4.47 1.15 0.65
N VAL A 125 4.41 2.09 -0.30
CA VAL A 125 5.36 2.18 -1.42
C VAL A 125 6.69 2.84 -1.03
N GLN A 126 6.74 3.64 0.04
CA GLN A 126 8.02 4.15 0.55
C GLN A 126 8.94 2.99 0.97
N LYS A 127 10.13 2.96 0.36
CA LYS A 127 11.23 2.06 0.69
C LYS A 127 12.05 2.74 1.79
N ASN A 128 12.15 2.11 2.95
CA ASN A 128 13.09 2.53 4.01
C ASN A 128 14.53 2.28 3.54
#